data_AF-A0A7J6SL30-F1
#
_entry.id   AF-A0A7J6SL30-F1
#
_cell.length_a   1.000
_cell.length_b   1.000
_cell.length_c   1.000
_cell.angle_alpha   90.00
_cell.angle_beta   90.00
_cell.angle_gamma   90.00
#
_symmetry.space_group_name_H-M   'P 1'
#
loop_
_entity.id
_entity.type
_entity.pdbx_description
1 polymer ?
#
loop_
_entity_poly.entity_id
_entity_poly.type
_entity_poly.pdbx_seq_one_letter_code
_entity_poly.pdbx_strand_id
1 'polypeptide(L)'
;SVGGLLGGLACTDETPEGFLFDMGGHVIFSHFDYFDELLDAAVGSGDEYWNTHQRVSYVWIKSRWVPYPFQNNLYCLPLEDKIRCINGVIDAAKSSASLQQEKPKTFDEWILRVMGEGIANLFMRPYNFKVWAYPTREMQCDWLGERVATVDAKKVIENVLRNEPAAGWGPNAVFRFPKHGATGGIWKGVAALLPQHRIQYSRKMKQIDLDNRVATFHDGSVIRYEKVLSTVPLDLTLSMLKGDGFENTTKWRVRLRYSSTHVIGLGVRGINPHDLKCWLYFPEDNCPFYRATVFSLYADSNVPQKETKLKTLRLASGEASQDANVAKSGPYWSLMLEVSESSQHKPVDLNSIVEEAIQ
;
A
#
# COMPACT_ATOMS: atom_id res chain seq x y z
N SER A 1 -13.32 7.34 -11.57
CA SER A 1 -14.22 8.28 -10.87
C SER A 1 -14.89 7.56 -9.71
N VAL A 2 -14.44 7.82 -8.47
CA VAL A 2 -14.92 7.10 -7.25
C VAL A 2 -16.28 7.63 -6.73
N GLY A 3 -16.89 8.60 -7.42
CA GLY A 3 -18.14 9.23 -7.03
C GLY A 3 -19.35 8.33 -7.30
N GLY A 4 -19.52 7.27 -6.52
CA GLY A 4 -20.71 6.41 -6.58
C GLY A 4 -20.57 5.03 -5.94
N LEU A 5 -19.36 4.59 -5.60
CA LEU A 5 -19.11 3.23 -5.08
C LEU A 5 -18.76 3.25 -3.59
N LEU A 6 -19.31 2.29 -2.84
CA LEU A 6 -18.95 2.02 -1.45
C LEU A 6 -17.52 1.47 -1.35
N GLY A 7 -16.90 1.67 -0.19
CA GLY A 7 -15.56 1.17 0.12
C GLY A 7 -14.50 2.27 0.25
N GLY A 8 -14.76 3.47 -0.28
CA GLY A 8 -13.79 4.57 -0.19
C GLY A 8 -12.44 4.19 -0.82
N LEU A 9 -11.34 4.31 -0.07
CA LEU A 9 -10.01 3.88 -0.53
C LEU A 9 -9.81 2.35 -0.52
N ALA A 10 -10.80 1.58 -0.08
CA ALA A 10 -10.81 0.11 -0.16
C ALA A 10 -11.74 -0.40 -1.28
N CYS A 11 -12.01 0.43 -2.30
CA CYS A 11 -12.75 0.01 -3.48
C CYS A 11 -11.82 -0.69 -4.50
N THR A 12 -12.47 -1.31 -5.48
CA THR A 12 -11.84 -1.95 -6.64
C THR A 12 -12.44 -1.34 -7.90
N ASP A 13 -11.58 -0.93 -8.83
CA ASP A 13 -11.94 -0.54 -10.19
C ASP A 13 -11.72 -1.72 -11.15
N GLU A 14 -12.49 -1.73 -12.24
CA GLU A 14 -12.40 -2.73 -13.31
C GLU A 14 -12.10 -2.04 -14.64
N THR A 15 -11.10 -2.53 -15.37
CA THR A 15 -10.78 -2.01 -16.71
C THR A 15 -11.79 -2.53 -17.75
N PRO A 16 -11.95 -1.86 -18.91
CA PRO A 16 -12.82 -2.36 -19.99
C PRO A 16 -12.48 -3.78 -20.46
N GLU A 17 -11.24 -4.22 -20.28
CA GLU A 17 -10.76 -5.56 -20.63
C GLU A 17 -11.06 -6.63 -19.56
N GLY A 18 -11.58 -6.23 -18.39
CA GLY A 18 -11.97 -7.14 -17.31
C GLY A 18 -10.88 -7.42 -16.27
N PHE A 19 -9.90 -6.52 -16.11
CA PHE A 19 -8.91 -6.61 -15.03
C PHE A 19 -9.39 -5.83 -13.81
N LEU A 20 -9.30 -6.45 -12.63
CA LEU A 20 -9.59 -5.79 -11.36
C LEU A 20 -8.33 -5.18 -10.76
N PHE A 21 -8.45 -3.97 -10.20
CA PHE A 21 -7.40 -3.31 -9.43
C PHE A 21 -7.98 -2.62 -8.18
N ASP A 22 -7.44 -2.95 -7.02
CA ASP A 22 -7.73 -2.21 -5.79
C ASP A 22 -7.05 -0.83 -5.81
N MET A 23 -7.47 0.07 -4.93
CA MET A 23 -6.79 1.36 -4.73
C MET A 23 -5.48 1.20 -3.91
N GLY A 24 -4.58 0.32 -4.37
CA GLY A 24 -3.34 -0.08 -3.70
C GLY A 24 -3.38 -1.52 -3.16
N GLY A 25 -2.22 -2.07 -2.77
CA GLY A 25 -2.11 -3.42 -2.25
C GLY A 25 -2.80 -3.61 -0.89
N HIS A 26 -3.98 -4.23 -0.90
CA HIS A 26 -4.75 -4.59 0.29
C HIS A 26 -4.66 -6.10 0.54
N VAL A 27 -4.44 -6.48 1.80
CA VAL A 27 -4.48 -7.87 2.29
C VAL A 27 -5.12 -7.89 3.66
N ILE A 28 -5.89 -8.93 3.96
CA ILE A 28 -6.65 -9.00 5.21
C ILE A 28 -5.91 -9.86 6.23
N PHE A 29 -5.50 -9.21 7.31
CA PHE A 29 -5.05 -9.82 8.54
C PHE A 29 -5.68 -9.01 9.69
N SER A 30 -6.48 -9.67 10.51
CA SER A 30 -7.32 -9.04 11.53
C SER A 30 -6.76 -9.28 12.92
N HIS A 31 -7.07 -8.38 13.84
CA HIS A 31 -6.80 -8.51 15.28
C HIS A 31 -8.10 -8.47 16.10
N PHE A 32 -9.26 -8.52 15.43
CA PHE A 32 -10.56 -8.28 16.05
C PHE A 32 -11.60 -9.28 15.51
N ASP A 33 -12.11 -10.15 16.39
CA ASP A 33 -13.13 -11.15 16.03
C ASP A 33 -14.35 -10.51 15.36
N TYR A 34 -14.81 -9.36 15.87
CA TYR A 34 -15.93 -8.61 15.28
C TYR A 34 -15.68 -8.24 13.81
N PHE A 35 -14.44 -7.89 13.45
CA PHE A 35 -14.12 -7.55 12.07
C PHE A 35 -14.19 -8.81 11.19
N ASP A 36 -13.68 -9.94 11.68
CA ASP A 36 -13.72 -11.20 10.95
C ASP A 36 -15.14 -11.72 10.75
N GLU A 37 -15.97 -11.67 11.78
CA GLU A 37 -17.40 -12.02 11.72
C GLU A 37 -18.16 -11.13 10.73
N LEU A 38 -17.86 -9.82 10.71
CA LEU A 38 -18.46 -8.90 9.76
C LEU A 38 -18.09 -9.24 8.31
N LEU A 39 -16.82 -9.60 8.05
CA LEU A 39 -16.38 -9.98 6.72
C LEU A 39 -17.05 -11.30 6.27
N ASP A 40 -17.16 -12.26 7.18
CA ASP A 40 -17.82 -13.53 6.92
C ASP A 40 -19.32 -13.35 6.65
N ALA A 41 -19.99 -12.45 7.37
CA ALA A 41 -21.37 -12.11 7.09
C ALA A 41 -21.56 -11.39 5.75
N ALA A 42 -20.57 -10.58 5.34
CA ALA A 42 -20.63 -9.78 4.12
C ALA A 42 -20.31 -10.56 2.84
N VAL A 43 -19.38 -11.52 2.92
CA VAL A 43 -18.85 -12.23 1.75
C VAL A 43 -19.25 -13.70 1.76
N GLY A 44 -19.43 -14.29 2.94
CA GLY A 44 -19.47 -15.74 3.17
C GLY A 44 -18.23 -16.21 3.94
N SER A 45 -18.28 -17.41 4.52
CA SER A 45 -17.18 -17.99 5.31
C SER A 45 -16.60 -19.24 4.65
N GLY A 46 -15.30 -19.46 4.87
CA GLY A 46 -14.58 -20.65 4.37
C GLY A 46 -14.04 -20.53 2.94
N ASP A 47 -13.43 -21.62 2.48
CA ASP A 47 -12.63 -21.68 1.25
C ASP A 47 -13.45 -21.50 -0.03
N GLU A 48 -14.78 -21.53 0.02
CA GLU A 48 -15.64 -21.19 -1.13
C GLU A 48 -15.58 -19.69 -1.46
N TYR A 49 -15.35 -18.84 -0.46
CA TYR A 49 -15.42 -17.38 -0.58
C TYR A 49 -14.06 -16.70 -0.48
N TRP A 50 -13.09 -17.36 0.17
CA TRP A 50 -11.78 -16.79 0.46
C TRP A 50 -10.65 -17.66 -0.08
N ASN A 51 -9.62 -17.00 -0.61
CA ASN A 51 -8.32 -17.59 -0.82
C ASN A 51 -7.44 -17.29 0.40
N THR A 52 -6.71 -18.30 0.86
CA THR A 52 -5.71 -18.15 1.93
C THR A 52 -4.32 -18.19 1.34
N HIS A 53 -3.53 -17.17 1.60
CA HIS A 53 -2.19 -16.99 1.03
C HIS A 53 -1.14 -16.94 2.13
N GLN A 54 0.00 -17.57 1.86
CA GLN A 54 1.22 -17.33 2.62
C GLN A 54 1.85 -16.04 2.13
N ARG A 55 2.33 -15.21 3.06
CA ARG A 55 2.94 -13.93 2.72
C ARG A 55 4.36 -14.11 2.20
N VAL A 56 4.49 -14.06 0.89
CA VAL A 56 5.77 -14.14 0.19
C VAL A 56 6.11 -12.77 -0.38
N SER A 57 7.00 -12.03 0.29
CA SER A 57 7.40 -10.68 -0.12
C SER A 57 8.91 -10.53 -0.22
N TYR A 58 9.35 -9.70 -1.17
CA TYR A 58 10.75 -9.48 -1.49
C TYR A 58 11.05 -8.00 -1.74
N VAL A 59 12.31 -7.64 -1.56
CA VAL A 59 12.91 -6.40 -2.03
C VAL A 59 13.69 -6.69 -3.31
N TRP A 60 13.43 -5.95 -4.39
CA TRP A 60 14.28 -5.96 -5.58
C TRP A 60 15.38 -4.92 -5.42
N ILE A 61 16.63 -5.37 -5.34
CA ILE A 61 17.77 -4.47 -5.17
C ILE A 61 19.05 -5.11 -5.69
N LYS A 62 19.88 -4.33 -6.38
CA LYS A 62 21.12 -4.82 -7.01
C LYS A 62 20.86 -6.06 -7.88
N SER A 63 19.77 -6.02 -8.65
CA SER A 63 19.33 -7.09 -9.54
C SER A 63 19.10 -8.44 -8.84
N ARG A 64 18.63 -8.43 -7.59
CA ARG A 64 18.36 -9.62 -6.78
C ARG A 64 17.07 -9.48 -5.98
N TRP A 65 16.40 -10.62 -5.76
CA TRP A 65 15.27 -10.73 -4.84
C TRP A 65 15.79 -11.04 -3.43
N VAL A 66 15.71 -10.07 -2.53
CA VAL A 66 16.04 -10.24 -1.11
C VAL A 66 14.75 -10.48 -0.33
N PRO A 67 14.58 -11.62 0.39
CA PRO A 67 13.37 -11.87 1.16
C PRO A 67 13.11 -10.76 2.19
N TYR A 68 11.85 -10.40 2.38
CA TYR A 68 11.45 -9.50 3.46
C TYR A 68 11.38 -10.26 4.81
N PRO A 69 11.85 -9.68 5.93
CA PRO A 69 12.41 -8.34 6.08
C PRO A 69 13.87 -8.23 5.62
N PHE A 70 14.20 -7.15 4.92
CA PHE A 70 15.50 -6.93 4.25
C PHE A 70 16.69 -7.09 5.19
N GLN A 71 16.62 -6.46 6.35
CA GLN A 71 17.65 -6.46 7.40
C GLN A 71 18.04 -7.85 7.88
N ASN A 72 17.15 -8.85 7.76
CA ASN A 72 17.40 -10.20 8.24
C ASN A 72 17.92 -11.13 7.13
N ASN A 73 17.97 -10.65 5.89
CA ASN A 73 18.27 -11.44 4.70
C ASN A 73 19.45 -10.85 3.89
N LEU A 74 20.40 -10.21 4.58
CA LEU A 74 21.57 -9.60 3.95
C LEU A 74 22.47 -10.61 3.21
N TYR A 75 22.33 -11.91 3.48
CA TYR A 75 23.10 -12.96 2.82
C TYR A 75 22.97 -12.97 1.28
N CYS A 76 21.88 -12.41 0.74
CA CYS A 76 21.67 -12.28 -0.71
C CYS A 76 22.52 -11.18 -1.37
N LEU A 77 23.07 -10.25 -0.60
CA LEU A 77 23.74 -9.05 -1.13
C LEU A 77 25.16 -9.34 -1.67
N PRO A 78 25.73 -8.47 -2.51
CA PRO A 78 27.17 -8.48 -2.79
C PRO A 78 28.02 -8.36 -1.51
N LEU A 79 29.21 -8.95 -1.51
CA LEU A 79 30.07 -9.01 -0.31
C LEU A 79 30.31 -7.64 0.35
N GLU A 80 30.66 -6.63 -0.43
CA GLU A 80 30.90 -5.27 0.08
C GLU A 80 29.65 -4.66 0.72
N ASP A 81 28.47 -4.92 0.17
CA ASP A 81 27.20 -4.49 0.76
C ASP A 81 26.90 -5.23 2.06
N LYS A 82 27.20 -6.54 2.14
CA LYS A 82 27.09 -7.32 3.38
C LYS A 82 27.98 -6.73 4.47
N ILE A 83 29.25 -6.48 4.16
CA ILE A 83 30.23 -5.93 5.12
C ILE A 83 29.75 -4.57 5.63
N ARG A 84 29.34 -3.66 4.73
CA ARG A 84 28.82 -2.34 5.10
C ARG A 84 27.58 -2.43 6.00
N CYS A 85 26.63 -3.29 5.65
CA CYS A 85 25.42 -3.46 6.45
C CYS A 85 25.72 -4.06 7.83
N ILE A 86 26.55 -5.11 7.91
CA ILE A 86 26.94 -5.75 9.17
C ILE A 86 27.68 -4.77 10.08
N ASN A 87 28.67 -4.03 9.55
CA ASN A 87 29.39 -3.03 10.34
C ASN A 87 28.44 -1.96 10.88
N GLY A 88 27.53 -1.45 10.05
CA GLY A 88 26.51 -0.50 10.48
C GLY A 88 25.62 -1.04 11.59
N VAL A 89 25.17 -2.29 11.50
CA VAL A 89 24.36 -2.95 12.55
C VAL A 89 25.16 -3.11 13.86
N ILE A 90 26.44 -3.49 13.77
CA ILE A 90 27.33 -3.59 14.94
C ILE A 90 27.49 -2.23 15.61
N ASP A 91 27.73 -1.18 14.83
CA ASP A 91 27.91 0.18 15.36
C ASP A 91 26.62 0.69 16.01
N ALA A 92 25.47 0.48 15.36
CA ALA A 92 24.15 0.81 15.93
C ALA A 92 23.87 0.08 17.25
N ALA A 93 24.23 -1.20 17.34
CA ALA A 93 24.08 -2.00 18.56
C ALA A 93 25.00 -1.50 19.69
N LYS A 94 26.27 -1.16 19.39
CA LYS A 94 27.21 -0.57 20.35
C LYS A 94 26.72 0.78 20.86
N SER A 95 26.31 1.66 19.96
CA SER A 95 25.77 2.97 20.31
C SER A 95 24.53 2.82 21.19
N SER A 96 23.59 1.96 20.82
CA SER A 96 22.38 1.72 21.62
C SER A 96 22.64 1.17 23.02
N ALA A 97 23.67 0.33 23.19
CA ALA A 97 24.07 -0.20 24.50
C ALA A 97 24.83 0.85 25.36
N SER A 98 25.53 1.79 24.73
CA SER A 98 26.36 2.79 25.42
C SER A 98 25.61 4.06 25.83
N LEU A 99 24.39 4.26 25.34
CA LEU A 99 23.67 5.52 25.44
C LEU A 99 22.46 5.40 26.36
N GLN A 100 22.48 6.10 27.51
CA GLN A 100 21.26 6.48 28.28
C GLN A 100 20.43 7.54 27.52
N GLN A 101 20.21 7.38 26.21
CA GLN A 101 19.77 8.49 25.35
C GLN A 101 18.27 8.58 25.12
N GLU A 102 17.84 9.85 25.02
CA GLU A 102 16.53 10.33 24.58
C GLU A 102 15.97 9.50 23.43
N LYS A 103 14.64 9.31 23.40
CA LYS A 103 13.95 8.67 22.28
C LYS A 103 14.28 9.37 20.95
N PRO A 104 14.43 8.63 19.83
CA PRO A 104 14.63 9.26 18.53
C PRO A 104 13.48 10.21 18.23
N LYS A 105 13.79 11.38 17.66
CA LYS A 105 12.80 12.42 17.34
C LYS A 105 12.27 12.29 15.92
N THR A 106 13.07 11.71 15.04
CA THR A 106 12.75 11.52 13.63
C THR A 106 12.81 10.05 13.24
N PHE A 107 12.13 9.70 12.16
CA PHE A 107 12.19 8.38 11.57
C PHE A 107 13.61 8.05 11.09
N ASP A 108 14.36 9.03 10.60
CA ASP A 108 15.76 8.82 10.20
C ASP A 108 16.67 8.45 11.37
N GLU A 109 16.55 9.15 12.50
CA GLU A 109 17.28 8.82 13.73
C GLU A 109 16.94 7.41 14.21
N TRP A 110 15.65 7.04 14.15
CA TRP A 110 15.22 5.68 14.50
C TRP A 110 15.84 4.63 13.57
N ILE A 111 15.82 4.86 12.25
CA ILE A 111 16.40 3.95 11.25
C ILE A 111 17.89 3.72 11.55
N LEU A 112 18.65 4.80 11.77
CA LEU A 112 20.07 4.69 12.06
C LEU A 112 20.34 3.93 13.36
N ARG A 113 19.59 4.21 14.42
CA ARG A 113 19.77 3.57 15.73
C ARG A 113 19.41 2.09 15.73
N VAL A 114 18.43 1.68 14.93
CA VAL A 114 17.94 0.30 14.90
C VAL A 114 18.67 -0.54 13.85
N MET A 115 18.97 0.03 12.69
CA MET A 115 19.46 -0.73 11.53
C MET A 115 20.89 -0.39 11.12
N GLY A 116 21.44 0.73 11.60
CA GLY A 116 22.77 1.19 11.20
C GLY A 116 22.81 1.78 9.79
N GLU A 117 23.91 2.47 9.51
CA GLU A 117 24.04 3.30 8.31
C GLU A 117 24.02 2.50 6.99
N GLY A 118 24.60 1.31 6.96
CA GLY A 118 24.63 0.47 5.77
C GLY A 118 23.22 0.10 5.27
N ILE A 119 22.37 -0.42 6.17
CA ILE A 119 20.97 -0.75 5.84
C ILE A 119 20.15 0.51 5.60
N ALA A 120 20.40 1.57 6.37
CA ALA A 120 19.72 2.85 6.21
C ALA A 120 19.88 3.40 4.79
N ASN A 121 21.11 3.43 4.28
CA ASN A 121 21.42 3.99 2.97
C ASN A 121 21.00 3.07 1.82
N LEU A 122 21.12 1.75 2.00
CA LEU A 122 20.85 0.81 0.92
C LEU A 122 19.35 0.57 0.72
N PHE A 123 18.56 0.57 1.79
CA PHE A 123 17.13 0.23 1.72
C PHE A 123 16.24 1.27 2.38
N MET A 124 16.38 1.52 3.69
CA MET A 124 15.32 2.19 4.45
C MET A 124 15.08 3.64 4.02
N ARG A 125 16.13 4.44 3.84
CA ARG A 125 16.02 5.84 3.40
C ARG A 125 15.44 5.95 1.99
N PRO A 126 16.02 5.32 0.95
CA PRO A 126 15.51 5.47 -0.41
C PRO A 126 14.11 4.86 -0.57
N TYR A 127 13.84 3.69 0.02
CA TYR A 127 12.52 3.07 -0.02
C TYR A 127 11.46 3.94 0.65
N ASN A 128 11.71 4.42 1.88
CA ASN A 128 10.70 5.23 2.59
C ASN A 128 10.49 6.60 1.93
N PHE A 129 11.51 7.18 1.29
CA PHE A 129 11.28 8.36 0.47
C PHE A 129 10.34 8.07 -0.71
N LYS A 130 10.50 6.92 -1.39
CA LYS A 130 9.60 6.50 -2.46
C LYS A 130 8.18 6.16 -1.96
N VAL A 131 8.01 5.67 -0.74
CA VAL A 131 6.68 5.39 -0.15
C VAL A 131 5.98 6.68 0.29
N TRP A 132 6.67 7.48 1.11
CA TRP A 132 6.04 8.60 1.80
C TRP A 132 6.05 9.89 1.00
N ALA A 133 6.87 9.99 -0.05
CA ALA A 133 7.15 11.24 -0.76
C ALA A 133 7.66 12.36 0.17
N TYR A 134 8.25 12.01 1.32
CA TYR A 134 8.89 12.93 2.26
C TYR A 134 10.20 12.32 2.77
N PRO A 135 11.24 13.13 3.03
CA PRO A 135 12.46 12.64 3.65
C PRO A 135 12.20 12.05 5.05
N THR A 136 12.88 10.95 5.39
CA THR A 136 12.80 10.30 6.71
C THR A 136 13.09 11.24 7.89
N ARG A 137 13.93 12.26 7.68
CA ARG A 137 14.25 13.31 8.67
C ARG A 137 13.09 14.26 8.99
N GLU A 138 12.04 14.29 8.16
CA GLU A 138 10.86 15.16 8.34
C GLU A 138 9.66 14.43 8.96
N MET A 139 9.81 13.14 9.28
CA MET A 139 8.76 12.31 9.85
C MET A 139 9.07 11.96 11.30
N GLN A 140 8.07 11.98 12.19
CA GLN A 140 8.18 11.42 13.54
C GLN A 140 8.23 9.88 13.51
N CYS A 141 8.61 9.23 14.61
CA CYS A 141 8.79 7.76 14.68
C CYS A 141 7.91 7.02 15.71
N ASP A 142 7.02 7.71 16.43
CA ASP A 142 6.11 7.11 17.42
C ASP A 142 5.12 6.14 16.78
N TRP A 143 4.81 6.30 15.49
CA TRP A 143 3.91 5.41 14.74
C TRP A 143 4.51 4.03 14.42
N LEU A 144 5.82 3.84 14.63
CA LEU A 144 6.52 2.66 14.14
C LEU A 144 6.12 1.38 14.88
N GLY A 145 5.74 1.44 16.16
CA GLY A 145 5.18 0.33 16.94
C GLY A 145 5.70 -1.07 16.52
N GLU A 146 4.79 -1.94 16.08
CA GLU A 146 5.08 -3.28 15.53
C GLU A 146 5.31 -3.30 14.00
N ARG A 147 5.25 -2.15 13.31
CA ARG A 147 5.24 -2.08 11.83
C ARG A 147 6.60 -2.31 11.18
N VAL A 148 7.70 -2.18 11.93
CA VAL A 148 9.05 -2.39 11.40
C VAL A 148 9.79 -3.41 12.25
N ALA A 149 10.22 -4.51 11.64
CA ALA A 149 11.07 -5.52 12.26
C ALA A 149 12.35 -4.86 12.82
N THR A 150 12.63 -5.08 14.10
CA THR A 150 13.91 -4.71 14.69
C THR A 150 15.01 -5.66 14.20
N VAL A 151 16.26 -5.20 14.29
CA VAL A 151 17.44 -5.99 13.89
C VAL A 151 18.00 -6.72 15.10
N ASP A 152 18.10 -8.04 15.04
CA ASP A 152 18.97 -8.81 15.93
C ASP A 152 20.34 -8.97 15.28
N ALA A 153 21.30 -8.17 15.73
CA ALA A 153 22.64 -8.13 15.17
C ALA A 153 23.31 -9.52 15.10
N LYS A 154 23.13 -10.37 16.13
CA LYS A 154 23.74 -11.71 16.16
C LYS A 154 23.10 -12.60 15.10
N LYS A 155 21.77 -12.62 15.06
CA LYS A 155 21.02 -13.45 14.11
C LYS A 155 21.29 -13.05 12.65
N VAL A 156 21.40 -11.76 12.38
CA VAL A 156 21.77 -11.26 11.04
C VAL A 156 23.15 -11.76 10.63
N ILE A 157 24.15 -11.68 11.51
CA ILE A 157 25.50 -12.17 11.24
C ILE A 157 25.48 -13.69 11.00
N GLU A 158 24.77 -14.45 11.84
CA GLU A 158 24.63 -15.90 11.68
C GLU A 158 24.02 -16.28 10.33
N ASN A 159 22.90 -15.65 9.94
CA ASN A 159 22.26 -15.90 8.65
C ASN A 159 23.20 -15.60 7.47
N VAL A 160 23.96 -14.50 7.56
CA VAL A 160 24.95 -14.13 6.53
C VAL A 160 26.06 -15.17 6.42
N LEU A 161 26.60 -15.63 7.54
CA LEU A 161 27.69 -16.63 7.57
C LEU A 161 27.21 -18.01 7.11
N ARG A 162 25.98 -18.39 7.44
CA ARG A 162 25.36 -19.66 7.03
C ARG A 162 24.81 -19.64 5.60
N ASN A 163 24.68 -18.46 4.99
CA ASN A 163 24.03 -18.26 3.71
C ASN A 163 22.57 -18.75 3.71
N GLU A 164 21.85 -18.48 4.80
CA GLU A 164 20.49 -18.97 5.06
C GLU A 164 19.47 -17.82 5.12
N PRO A 165 18.23 -18.04 4.61
CA PRO A 165 17.15 -17.10 4.80
C PRO A 165 16.70 -17.03 6.27
N ALA A 166 16.26 -15.85 6.69
CA ALA A 166 15.60 -15.72 7.99
C ALA A 166 14.25 -16.45 8.00
N ALA A 167 13.90 -17.02 9.16
CA ALA A 167 12.55 -17.57 9.38
C ALA A 167 11.47 -16.49 9.15
N GLY A 168 10.30 -16.92 8.65
CA GLY A 168 9.18 -16.04 8.33
C GLY A 168 8.83 -15.08 9.49
N TRP A 169 8.54 -13.81 9.16
CA TRP A 169 8.35 -12.74 10.13
C TRP A 169 7.03 -12.00 9.94
N GLY A 170 6.37 -11.57 11.01
CA GLY A 170 5.28 -10.57 10.99
C GLY A 170 3.86 -11.14 11.12
N PRO A 171 2.89 -10.31 11.57
CA PRO A 171 1.52 -10.74 11.93
C PRO A 171 0.68 -11.17 10.74
N ASN A 172 1.08 -10.78 9.53
CA ASN A 172 0.42 -11.10 8.27
C ASN A 172 1.13 -12.26 7.55
N ALA A 173 1.80 -13.18 8.25
CA ALA A 173 2.43 -14.36 7.65
C ALA A 173 1.44 -15.18 6.80
N VAL A 174 0.18 -15.17 7.20
CA VAL A 174 -0.97 -15.64 6.42
C VAL A 174 -1.96 -14.50 6.28
N PHE A 175 -2.59 -14.39 5.12
CA PHE A 175 -3.70 -13.46 4.91
C PHE A 175 -4.77 -14.11 4.04
N ARG A 176 -5.99 -13.59 4.13
CA ARG A 176 -7.09 -13.98 3.23
C ARG A 176 -7.41 -12.90 2.22
N PHE A 177 -7.89 -13.30 1.06
CA PHE A 177 -8.35 -12.41 -0.01
C PHE A 177 -9.62 -12.98 -0.64
N PRO A 178 -10.65 -12.18 -0.94
CA PRO A 178 -11.92 -12.71 -1.45
C PRO A 178 -11.72 -13.29 -2.85
N LYS A 179 -12.38 -14.42 -3.13
CA LYS A 179 -12.32 -15.09 -4.44
C LYS A 179 -12.95 -14.29 -5.57
N HIS A 180 -13.82 -13.33 -5.25
CA HIS A 180 -14.55 -12.51 -6.21
C HIS A 180 -14.66 -11.06 -5.75
N GLY A 181 -14.67 -10.13 -6.70
CA GLY A 181 -14.89 -8.71 -6.46
C GLY A 181 -13.74 -7.96 -5.77
N ALA A 182 -12.62 -8.64 -5.52
CA ALA A 182 -11.45 -8.11 -4.81
C ALA A 182 -11.83 -7.37 -3.50
N THR A 183 -11.00 -6.46 -3.01
CA THR A 183 -11.25 -5.80 -1.72
C THR A 183 -12.57 -5.01 -1.72
N GLY A 184 -12.93 -4.39 -2.84
CA GLY A 184 -14.16 -3.63 -3.00
C GLY A 184 -15.43 -4.49 -2.89
N GLY A 185 -15.36 -5.77 -3.26
CA GLY A 185 -16.45 -6.73 -3.12
C GLY A 185 -16.88 -6.90 -1.66
N ILE A 186 -15.92 -6.88 -0.74
CA ILE A 186 -16.16 -6.99 0.70
C ILE A 186 -17.05 -5.84 1.17
N TRP A 187 -16.69 -4.60 0.85
CA TRP A 187 -17.39 -3.42 1.33
C TRP A 187 -18.74 -3.21 0.65
N LYS A 188 -18.89 -3.68 -0.59
CA LYS A 188 -20.21 -3.82 -1.24
C LYS A 188 -21.09 -4.82 -0.48
N GLY A 189 -20.53 -5.97 -0.08
CA GLY A 189 -21.20 -6.97 0.75
C GLY A 189 -21.63 -6.42 2.11
N VAL A 190 -20.72 -5.75 2.83
CA VAL A 190 -21.01 -5.12 4.14
C VAL A 190 -22.16 -4.14 4.02
N ALA A 191 -22.15 -3.30 2.99
CA ALA A 191 -23.22 -2.33 2.82
C ALA A 191 -24.56 -2.97 2.42
N ALA A 192 -24.56 -4.13 1.76
CA ALA A 192 -25.77 -4.87 1.46
C ALA A 192 -26.48 -5.37 2.74
N LEU A 193 -25.74 -5.56 3.84
CA LEU A 193 -26.29 -5.91 5.15
C LEU A 193 -27.01 -4.74 5.85
N LEU A 194 -26.82 -3.51 5.38
CA LEU A 194 -27.40 -2.31 6.00
C LEU A 194 -28.78 -1.96 5.40
N PRO A 195 -29.65 -1.24 6.14
CA PRO A 195 -30.90 -0.74 5.58
C PRO A 195 -30.66 0.25 4.43
N GLN A 196 -30.93 -0.19 3.20
CA GLN A 196 -30.55 0.54 1.98
C GLN A 196 -31.09 1.98 1.91
N HIS A 197 -32.29 2.23 2.45
CA HIS A 197 -32.88 3.57 2.51
C HIS A 197 -32.10 4.59 3.36
N ARG A 198 -31.15 4.13 4.18
CA ARG A 198 -30.26 4.98 5.00
C ARG A 198 -28.93 5.30 4.32
N ILE A 199 -28.61 4.65 3.21
CA ILE A 199 -27.39 4.90 2.45
C ILE A 199 -27.72 5.87 1.32
N GLN A 200 -27.03 7.01 1.29
CA GLN A 200 -27.27 8.05 0.29
C GLN A 200 -26.00 8.32 -0.50
N TYR A 201 -26.01 7.90 -1.75
CA TYR A 201 -24.93 8.15 -2.71
C TYR A 201 -25.02 9.54 -3.32
N SER A 202 -23.91 9.98 -3.92
CA SER A 202 -23.84 11.25 -4.65
C SER A 202 -24.23 12.48 -3.84
N ARG A 203 -24.24 12.37 -2.50
CA ARG A 203 -24.57 13.45 -1.58
C ARG A 203 -23.29 14.05 -1.01
N LYS A 204 -22.91 15.24 -1.49
CA LYS A 204 -21.67 15.92 -1.09
C LYS A 204 -21.92 16.88 0.07
N MET A 205 -21.25 16.64 1.19
CA MET A 205 -21.27 17.53 2.35
C MET A 205 -20.70 18.89 1.98
N LYS A 206 -21.39 19.98 2.34
CA LYS A 206 -20.93 21.36 2.13
C LYS A 206 -20.49 22.01 3.43
N GLN A 207 -21.28 21.84 4.49
CA GLN A 207 -21.05 22.51 5.77
C GLN A 207 -21.65 21.72 6.93
N ILE A 208 -20.99 21.76 8.08
CA ILE A 208 -21.44 21.18 9.35
C ILE A 208 -21.46 22.32 10.39
N ASP A 209 -22.65 22.78 10.75
CA ASP A 209 -22.90 23.82 11.74
C ASP A 209 -23.06 23.17 13.13
N LEU A 210 -22.00 23.25 13.94
CA LEU A 210 -21.88 22.62 15.26
C LEU A 210 -22.82 23.24 16.29
N ASP A 211 -23.01 24.56 16.23
CA ASP A 211 -23.83 25.30 17.20
C ASP A 211 -25.31 24.97 17.03
N ASN A 212 -25.79 24.96 15.78
CA ASN A 212 -27.18 24.68 15.43
C ASN A 212 -27.46 23.18 15.21
N ARG A 213 -26.40 22.36 15.16
CA ARG A 213 -26.42 20.92 14.85
C ARG A 213 -27.10 20.60 13.53
N VAL A 214 -26.67 21.30 12.49
CA VAL A 214 -27.21 21.20 11.14
C VAL A 214 -26.10 20.89 10.15
N ALA A 215 -26.31 19.89 9.30
CA ALA A 215 -25.43 19.62 8.16
C ALA A 215 -26.13 19.98 6.85
N THR A 216 -25.43 20.71 6.00
CA THR A 216 -25.92 21.23 4.72
C THR A 216 -25.11 20.61 3.59
N PHE A 217 -25.79 20.20 2.53
CA PHE A 217 -25.20 19.57 1.36
C PHE A 217 -25.13 20.54 0.18
N HIS A 218 -24.33 20.18 -0.84
CA HIS A 218 -24.16 21.01 -2.03
C HIS A 218 -25.43 21.18 -2.87
N ASP A 219 -26.37 20.24 -2.79
CA ASP A 219 -27.69 20.32 -3.44
C ASP A 219 -28.67 21.24 -2.69
N GLY A 220 -28.24 21.86 -1.58
CA GLY A 220 -29.06 22.72 -0.73
C GLY A 220 -29.90 21.97 0.29
N SER A 221 -29.91 20.63 0.27
CA SER A 221 -30.59 19.83 1.27
C SER A 221 -29.92 19.96 2.64
N VAL A 222 -30.71 19.75 3.69
CA VAL A 222 -30.29 19.97 5.08
C VAL A 222 -30.72 18.80 5.95
N ILE A 223 -29.88 18.40 6.91
CA ILE A 223 -30.23 17.44 7.96
C ILE A 223 -29.89 18.01 9.34
N ARG A 224 -30.74 17.73 10.33
CA ARG A 224 -30.41 17.94 11.75
C ARG A 224 -29.76 16.69 12.30
N TYR A 225 -28.81 16.86 13.22
CA TYR A 225 -28.14 15.75 13.87
C TYR A 225 -28.05 15.96 15.39
N GLU A 226 -27.88 14.86 16.12
CA GLU A 226 -27.48 14.93 17.54
C GLU A 226 -25.97 14.77 17.69
N LYS A 227 -25.41 13.84 16.91
CA LYS A 227 -23.98 13.51 16.84
C LYS A 227 -23.59 13.32 15.38
N VAL A 228 -22.34 13.64 15.06
CA VAL A 228 -21.74 13.41 13.74
C VAL A 228 -20.53 12.52 13.91
N LEU A 229 -20.49 11.43 13.14
CA LEU A 229 -19.29 10.65 12.90
C LEU A 229 -18.78 11.01 11.49
N SER A 230 -17.69 11.77 11.41
CA SER A 230 -17.05 12.10 10.14
C SER A 230 -15.88 11.16 9.89
N THR A 231 -15.87 10.56 8.70
CA THR A 231 -14.73 9.78 8.17
C THR A 231 -14.04 10.50 7.01
N VAL A 232 -14.44 11.74 6.71
CA VAL A 232 -13.81 12.58 5.69
C VAL A 232 -12.42 13.02 6.18
N PRO A 233 -11.40 13.17 5.30
CA PRO A 233 -10.10 13.71 5.69
C PRO A 233 -10.21 14.94 6.58
N LEU A 234 -9.38 15.00 7.64
CA LEU A 234 -9.54 15.99 8.71
C LEU A 234 -9.36 17.43 8.20
N ASP A 235 -8.43 17.65 7.28
CA ASP A 235 -8.19 18.94 6.64
C ASP A 235 -9.41 19.43 5.84
N LEU A 236 -10.13 18.52 5.18
CA LEU A 236 -11.39 18.80 4.49
C LEU A 236 -12.53 19.00 5.49
N THR A 237 -12.63 18.15 6.51
CA THR A 237 -13.63 18.30 7.58
C THR A 237 -13.54 19.67 8.23
N LEU A 238 -12.33 20.09 8.62
CA LEU A 238 -12.05 21.41 9.20
C LEU A 238 -12.44 22.57 8.29
N SER A 239 -12.48 22.37 6.97
CA SER A 239 -12.93 23.40 6.01
C SER A 239 -14.45 23.53 5.93
N MET A 240 -15.18 22.50 6.37
CA MET A 240 -16.64 22.44 6.34
C MET A 240 -17.26 22.81 7.69
N LEU A 241 -16.47 22.84 8.78
CA LEU A 241 -16.99 23.16 10.11
C LEU A 241 -17.36 24.64 10.24
N LYS A 242 -18.47 24.89 10.91
CA LYS A 242 -18.88 26.20 11.40
C LYS A 242 -19.35 26.06 12.85
N GLY A 243 -18.89 26.95 13.71
CA GLY A 243 -19.32 27.02 15.10
C GLY A 243 -18.28 27.74 15.95
N ASP A 244 -18.65 28.04 17.19
CA ASP A 244 -17.78 28.72 18.15
C ASP A 244 -16.45 27.95 18.32
N GLY A 245 -15.34 28.66 18.17
CA GLY A 245 -13.98 28.11 18.24
C GLY A 245 -13.46 27.46 16.94
N PHE A 246 -14.24 27.44 15.86
CA PHE A 246 -13.84 26.91 14.54
C PHE A 246 -13.74 27.99 13.45
N GLU A 247 -13.64 29.27 13.81
CA GLU A 247 -13.63 30.40 12.88
C GLU A 247 -12.34 30.47 12.04
N ASN A 248 -11.21 30.01 12.60
CA ASN A 248 -9.92 30.02 11.92
C ASN A 248 -9.29 28.63 11.90
N THR A 249 -9.94 27.71 11.20
CA THR A 249 -9.44 26.33 11.05
C THR A 249 -8.23 26.22 10.13
N THR A 250 -8.00 27.21 9.27
CA THR A 250 -6.87 27.25 8.32
C THR A 250 -5.53 27.02 9.00
N LYS A 251 -5.31 27.60 10.19
CA LYS A 251 -4.05 27.44 10.95
C LYS A 251 -3.74 25.98 11.32
N TRP A 252 -4.75 25.12 11.44
CA TRP A 252 -4.58 23.69 11.69
C TRP A 252 -4.46 22.89 10.40
N ARG A 253 -5.28 23.23 9.40
CA ARG A 253 -5.31 22.55 8.09
C ARG A 253 -3.95 22.56 7.41
N VAL A 254 -3.29 23.71 7.36
CA VAL A 254 -1.98 23.86 6.67
C VAL A 254 -0.84 23.10 7.34
N ARG A 255 -1.04 22.57 8.55
CA ARG A 255 -0.04 21.76 9.28
C ARG A 255 -0.15 20.27 8.97
N LEU A 256 -1.26 19.83 8.39
CA LEU A 256 -1.48 18.44 8.02
C LEU A 256 -0.79 18.18 6.68
N ARG A 257 0.12 17.21 6.67
CA ARG A 257 0.81 16.75 5.46
C ARG A 257 0.23 15.41 5.01
N TYR A 258 0.16 15.21 3.72
CA TYR A 258 -0.25 13.95 3.08
C TYR A 258 0.54 13.76 1.78
N SER A 259 0.56 12.54 1.29
CA SER A 259 1.01 12.21 -0.07
C SER A 259 -0.18 11.71 -0.89
N SER A 260 -0.15 11.99 -2.19
CA SER A 260 -1.03 11.36 -3.15
C SER A 260 -0.45 10.01 -3.57
N THR A 261 -1.29 9.08 -4.00
CA THR A 261 -0.88 7.77 -4.52
C THR A 261 -1.48 7.55 -5.89
N HIS A 262 -0.62 7.24 -6.85
CA HIS A 262 -1.00 6.82 -8.21
C HIS A 262 -0.95 5.29 -8.27
N VAL A 263 -2.08 4.68 -8.59
CA VAL A 263 -2.20 3.24 -8.77
C VAL A 263 -2.20 2.94 -10.26
N ILE A 264 -1.25 2.12 -10.71
CA ILE A 264 -1.09 1.76 -12.12
C ILE A 264 -1.31 0.25 -12.24
N GLY A 265 -2.38 -0.13 -12.92
CA GLY A 265 -2.72 -1.52 -13.20
C GLY A 265 -2.20 -1.96 -14.57
N LEU A 266 -1.45 -3.05 -14.61
CA LEU A 266 -0.93 -3.65 -15.83
C LEU A 266 -1.52 -5.06 -16.00
N GLY A 267 -2.36 -5.23 -17.03
CA GLY A 267 -2.83 -6.54 -17.48
C GLY A 267 -1.86 -7.12 -18.51
N VAL A 268 -1.37 -8.34 -18.26
CA VAL A 268 -0.32 -8.98 -19.06
C VAL A 268 -0.78 -10.34 -19.56
N ARG A 269 -0.61 -10.59 -20.85
CA ARG A 269 -0.85 -11.92 -21.44
C ARG A 269 0.31 -12.85 -21.10
N GLY A 270 -0.01 -14.08 -20.72
CA GLY A 270 0.94 -15.14 -20.43
C GLY A 270 0.76 -15.72 -19.04
N ILE A 271 1.75 -16.49 -18.60
CA ILE A 271 1.80 -17.10 -17.28
C ILE A 271 2.59 -16.15 -16.36
N ASN A 272 2.11 -15.95 -15.15
CA ASN A 272 2.80 -15.18 -14.12
C ASN A 272 4.23 -15.72 -13.88
N PRO A 273 5.29 -14.92 -14.11
CA PRO A 273 6.67 -15.37 -13.92
C PRO A 273 7.17 -15.21 -12.47
N HIS A 274 6.37 -14.61 -11.58
CA HIS A 274 6.78 -14.29 -10.21
C HIS A 274 6.48 -15.39 -9.19
N ASP A 275 5.93 -16.53 -9.63
CA ASP A 275 5.56 -17.66 -8.77
C ASP A 275 4.60 -17.19 -7.65
N LEU A 276 4.86 -17.54 -6.39
CA LEU A 276 4.00 -17.23 -5.25
C LEU A 276 4.23 -15.83 -4.65
N LYS A 277 4.99 -14.93 -5.31
CA LYS A 277 5.29 -13.61 -4.74
C LYS A 277 4.03 -12.73 -4.68
N CYS A 278 3.68 -12.25 -3.49
CA CYS A 278 2.53 -11.40 -3.23
C CYS A 278 2.82 -9.94 -3.62
N TRP A 279 3.71 -9.29 -2.87
CA TRP A 279 4.13 -7.90 -3.13
C TRP A 279 5.63 -7.72 -2.99
N LEU A 280 6.13 -6.71 -3.70
CA LEU A 280 7.53 -6.49 -4.01
C LEU A 280 7.88 -5.03 -3.72
N TYR A 281 9.04 -4.81 -3.11
CA TYR A 281 9.52 -3.48 -2.70
C TYR A 281 10.70 -3.04 -3.56
N PHE A 282 10.73 -1.76 -3.93
CA PHE A 282 11.71 -1.22 -4.88
C PHE A 282 12.39 0.04 -4.31
N PRO A 283 13.53 -0.08 -3.60
CA PRO A 283 14.29 1.04 -3.08
C PRO A 283 15.05 1.83 -4.17
N GLU A 284 15.48 1.17 -5.24
CA GLU A 284 16.32 1.80 -6.28
C GLU A 284 15.50 2.80 -7.13
N ASP A 285 16.21 3.74 -7.75
CA ASP A 285 15.67 4.84 -8.57
C ASP A 285 15.48 4.45 -10.05
N ASN A 286 15.70 3.18 -10.39
CA ASN A 286 15.49 2.61 -11.72
C ASN A 286 14.01 2.31 -12.04
N CYS A 287 13.09 2.66 -11.14
CA CYS A 287 11.65 2.56 -11.36
C CYS A 287 10.92 3.58 -10.47
N PRO A 288 9.77 4.12 -10.90
CA PRO A 288 9.09 5.19 -10.16
C PRO A 288 8.28 4.68 -8.96
N PHE A 289 7.81 3.42 -9.01
CA PHE A 289 6.96 2.82 -7.99
C PHE A 289 7.75 2.33 -6.78
N TYR A 290 7.18 2.47 -5.59
CA TYR A 290 7.76 1.91 -4.37
C TYR A 290 7.35 0.45 -4.16
N ARG A 291 6.17 0.06 -4.65
CA ARG A 291 5.60 -1.27 -4.48
C ARG A 291 4.97 -1.76 -5.78
N ALA A 292 5.16 -3.05 -6.06
CA ALA A 292 4.40 -3.81 -7.04
C ALA A 292 3.70 -4.98 -6.35
N THR A 293 2.45 -5.25 -6.69
CA THR A 293 1.67 -6.39 -6.21
C THR A 293 1.33 -7.27 -7.41
N VAL A 294 1.60 -8.57 -7.32
CA VAL A 294 1.16 -9.55 -8.33
C VAL A 294 -0.31 -9.85 -8.09
N PHE A 295 -1.18 -8.92 -8.47
CA PHE A 295 -2.57 -8.89 -8.01
C PHE A 295 -3.40 -10.08 -8.51
N SER A 296 -3.05 -10.61 -9.69
CA SER A 296 -3.61 -11.86 -10.21
C SER A 296 -3.35 -13.10 -9.34
N LEU A 297 -2.32 -13.09 -8.47
CA LEU A 297 -2.08 -14.19 -7.54
C LEU A 297 -3.18 -14.30 -6.49
N TYR A 298 -3.82 -13.18 -6.13
CA TYR A 298 -4.72 -13.12 -4.98
C TYR A 298 -6.06 -13.80 -5.24
N ALA A 299 -6.55 -13.73 -6.49
CA ALA A 299 -7.72 -14.46 -6.96
C ALA A 299 -7.69 -14.57 -8.49
N ASP A 300 -8.04 -15.75 -9.01
CA ASP A 300 -8.17 -15.98 -10.46
C ASP A 300 -9.19 -15.04 -11.12
N SER A 301 -10.19 -14.58 -10.36
CA SER A 301 -11.19 -13.63 -10.86
C SER A 301 -10.68 -12.20 -11.00
N ASN A 302 -9.46 -11.89 -10.56
CA ASN A 302 -8.89 -10.55 -10.70
C ASN A 302 -8.43 -10.26 -12.14
N VAL A 303 -8.43 -11.27 -12.99
CA VAL A 303 -8.08 -11.17 -14.41
C VAL A 303 -9.16 -11.83 -15.26
N PRO A 304 -9.20 -11.51 -16.57
CA PRO A 304 -10.12 -12.17 -17.48
C PRO A 304 -9.89 -13.67 -17.55
N GLN A 305 -10.97 -14.42 -17.82
CA GLN A 305 -10.90 -15.86 -18.09
C GLN A 305 -9.93 -16.17 -19.24
N LYS A 306 -9.30 -17.35 -19.18
CA LYS A 306 -8.26 -17.76 -20.14
C LYS A 306 -8.74 -17.70 -21.59
N GLU A 307 -10.01 -18.00 -21.84
CA GLU A 307 -10.63 -18.04 -23.17
C GLU A 307 -10.94 -16.65 -23.72
N THR A 308 -10.98 -15.61 -22.86
CA THR A 308 -11.23 -14.23 -23.26
C THR A 308 -10.19 -13.77 -24.26
N LYS A 309 -10.64 -13.25 -25.41
CA LYS A 309 -9.75 -12.77 -26.47
C LYS A 309 -9.56 -11.26 -26.38
N LEU A 310 -8.34 -10.83 -26.06
CA LEU A 310 -7.95 -9.42 -26.01
C LEU A 310 -6.91 -9.13 -27.09
N LYS A 311 -6.87 -7.88 -27.60
CA LYS A 311 -5.77 -7.42 -28.45
C LYS A 311 -4.58 -7.03 -27.59
N THR A 312 -3.37 -7.25 -28.08
CA THR A 312 -2.17 -6.73 -27.41
C THR A 312 -2.07 -5.22 -27.66
N LEU A 313 -2.19 -4.41 -26.61
CA LEU A 313 -2.09 -2.95 -26.73
C LEU A 313 -0.67 -2.49 -27.09
N ARG A 314 0.34 -3.10 -26.47
CA ARG A 314 1.76 -2.83 -26.70
C ARG A 314 2.63 -3.97 -26.14
N LEU A 315 3.92 -3.96 -26.51
CA LEU A 315 4.95 -4.75 -25.81
C LEU A 315 5.58 -3.91 -24.68
N ALA A 316 6.07 -4.59 -23.64
CA ALA A 316 6.77 -3.94 -22.53
C ALA A 316 8.08 -3.26 -22.99
N SER A 317 8.73 -3.82 -24.01
CA SER A 317 9.91 -3.23 -24.66
C SER A 317 9.64 -1.91 -25.40
N GLY A 318 8.37 -1.51 -25.56
CA GLY A 318 7.96 -0.37 -26.39
C GLY A 318 7.92 -0.68 -27.89
N GLU A 319 8.33 -1.88 -28.30
CA GLU A 319 8.27 -2.31 -29.71
C GLU A 319 6.84 -2.58 -30.17
N ALA A 320 6.62 -2.49 -31.49
CA ALA A 320 5.33 -2.82 -32.08
C ALA A 320 5.01 -4.31 -31.91
N SER A 321 3.80 -4.63 -31.44
CA SER A 321 3.34 -6.01 -31.38
C SER A 321 2.95 -6.50 -32.77
N GLN A 322 3.50 -7.63 -33.21
CA GLN A 322 3.08 -8.32 -34.44
C GLN A 322 1.60 -8.75 -34.40
N ASP A 323 1.01 -8.79 -33.19
CA ASP A 323 -0.37 -9.21 -32.94
C ASP A 323 -1.31 -8.05 -32.60
N ALA A 324 -0.89 -6.79 -32.77
CA ALA A 324 -1.67 -5.62 -32.33
C ALA A 324 -3.11 -5.60 -32.88
N ASN A 325 -3.33 -6.18 -34.07
CA ASN A 325 -4.64 -6.22 -34.72
C ASN A 325 -5.43 -7.51 -34.48
N VAL A 326 -4.86 -8.53 -33.84
CA VAL A 326 -5.49 -9.85 -33.65
C VAL A 326 -5.75 -10.09 -32.17
N ALA A 327 -7.02 -10.31 -31.82
CA ALA A 327 -7.38 -10.69 -30.46
C ALA A 327 -6.98 -12.14 -30.19
N LYS A 328 -6.14 -12.36 -29.18
CA LYS A 328 -5.68 -13.68 -28.74
C LYS A 328 -6.24 -14.01 -27.36
N SER A 329 -6.39 -15.30 -27.07
CA SER A 329 -6.76 -15.77 -25.73
C SER A 329 -5.61 -15.62 -24.74
N GLY A 330 -5.92 -15.73 -23.46
CA GLY A 330 -4.94 -15.74 -22.37
C GLY A 330 -4.09 -17.03 -22.33
N PRO A 331 -3.60 -17.44 -21.15
CA PRO A 331 -3.92 -16.90 -19.82
C PRO A 331 -3.46 -15.45 -19.63
N TYR A 332 -3.98 -14.81 -18.60
CA TYR A 332 -3.62 -13.45 -18.21
C TYR A 332 -3.12 -13.44 -16.76
N TRP A 333 -2.27 -12.47 -16.45
CA TRP A 333 -1.85 -12.14 -15.10
C TRP A 333 -1.79 -10.61 -14.98
N SER A 334 -1.65 -10.09 -13.76
CA SER A 334 -1.67 -8.65 -13.53
C SER A 334 -0.69 -8.19 -12.46
N LEU A 335 -0.17 -6.98 -12.67
CA LEU A 335 0.62 -6.21 -11.72
C LEU A 335 -0.12 -4.94 -11.34
N MET A 336 -0.11 -4.62 -10.06
CA MET A 336 -0.60 -3.36 -9.52
C MET A 336 0.56 -2.61 -8.89
N LEU A 337 0.88 -1.43 -9.42
CA LEU A 337 2.02 -0.62 -9.03
C LEU A 337 1.55 0.61 -8.28
N GLU A 338 2.35 1.07 -7.31
CA GLU A 338 2.04 2.25 -6.53
C GLU A 338 3.19 3.26 -6.55
N VAL A 339 2.86 4.50 -6.93
CA VAL A 339 3.78 5.65 -6.96
C VAL A 339 3.24 6.73 -6.03
N SER A 340 4.05 7.18 -5.07
CA SER A 340 3.68 8.31 -4.22
C SER A 340 4.03 9.64 -4.87
N GLU A 341 3.28 10.68 -4.54
CA GLU A 341 3.51 12.06 -4.96
C GLU A 341 3.39 12.99 -3.75
N SER A 342 4.28 13.97 -3.67
CA SER A 342 4.09 15.17 -2.85
C SER A 342 4.53 16.39 -3.64
N SER A 343 3.76 17.48 -3.52
CA SER A 343 4.04 18.72 -4.26
C SER A 343 5.40 19.32 -3.92
N GLN A 344 5.90 19.10 -2.71
CA GLN A 344 7.12 19.72 -2.21
C GLN A 344 8.39 18.90 -2.51
N HIS A 345 8.33 17.57 -2.44
CA HIS A 345 9.55 16.74 -2.48
C HIS A 345 9.60 15.73 -3.61
N LYS A 346 8.44 15.27 -4.11
CA LYS A 346 8.39 14.21 -5.12
C LYS A 346 7.21 14.45 -6.07
N PRO A 347 7.31 15.46 -6.97
CA PRO A 347 6.31 15.66 -8.02
C PRO A 347 6.28 14.46 -8.97
N VAL A 348 5.14 14.22 -9.59
CA VAL A 348 4.92 13.16 -10.59
C VAL A 348 4.31 13.79 -11.84
N ASP A 349 4.86 13.49 -13.01
CA ASP A 349 4.25 13.90 -14.28
C ASP A 349 3.18 12.87 -14.69
N LEU A 350 1.92 13.28 -14.60
CA LEU A 350 0.77 12.41 -14.91
C LEU A 350 0.72 11.98 -16.37
N ASN A 351 1.41 12.69 -17.29
CA ASN A 351 1.43 12.34 -18.70
C ASN A 351 2.41 11.21 -19.02
N SER A 352 3.45 11.02 -18.20
CA SER A 352 4.51 10.04 -18.44
C SER A 352 4.53 8.91 -17.43
N ILE A 353 3.92 9.05 -16.25
CA ILE A 353 4.11 8.10 -15.14
C ILE A 353 3.74 6.64 -15.48
N VAL A 354 2.73 6.44 -16.35
CA VAL A 354 2.36 5.10 -16.81
C VAL A 354 3.47 4.50 -17.69
N GLU A 355 4.05 5.30 -18.58
CA GLU A 355 5.17 4.89 -19.43
C GLU A 355 6.43 4.61 -18.61
N GLU A 356 6.76 5.49 -17.67
CA GLU A 356 7.89 5.34 -16.74
C GLU A 356 7.76 4.11 -15.85
N ALA A 357 6.53 3.67 -15.54
CA ALA A 357 6.30 2.47 -14.75
C ALA A 357 6.39 1.17 -15.57
N ILE A 358 6.23 1.25 -16.90
CA ILE A 358 6.31 0.10 -17.82
C ILE A 358 7.75 -0.16 -18.27
N GLN A 359 8.51 0.90 -18.55
CA GLN A 359 9.94 0.83 -18.91
C GLN A 359 10.79 0.53 -17.68
#